data_AF-A0AAU5YYA1-F1
#
_entry.id   AF-A0AAU5YYA1-F1
#
_cell.length_a   1.000
_cell.length_b   1.000
_cell.length_c   1.000
_cell.angle_alpha   90.00
_cell.angle_beta   90.00
_cell.angle_gamma   90.00
#
_symmetry.space_group_name_H-M   'P 1'
#
loop_
_entity.id
_entity.type
_entity.pdbx_description
1 polymer ?
#
loop_
_entity_poly.entity_id
_entity_poly.type
_entity_poly.pdbx_seq_one_letter_code
_entity_poly.pdbx_strand_id
1 'polypeptide(L)' 'MAARRLGGGGTLVSVPDGFCLDAEATTSGNDGQRVQGWGCAGSSNQVWHWS' A
#
# COMPACT_ATOMS: atom_id res chain seq x y z
N MET A 1 -15.51 24.02 12.68
CA MET A 1 -14.91 23.52 11.43
C MET A 1 -14.58 22.05 11.65
N ALA A 2 -15.28 21.11 11.01
CA ALA A 2 -14.95 19.70 11.11
C ALA A 2 -13.79 19.40 10.14
N ALA A 3 -12.65 18.95 10.65
CA ALA A 3 -11.55 18.49 9.81
C ALA A 3 -12.04 17.27 9.02
N ARG A 4 -12.14 17.41 7.70
CA ARG A 4 -12.44 16.28 6.82
C ARG A 4 -11.24 15.36 6.83
N ARG A 5 -11.37 14.22 7.51
CA ARG A 5 -10.46 13.08 7.34
C ARG A 5 -10.50 12.67 5.87
N LEU A 6 -9.36 12.70 5.20
CA LEU A 6 -9.24 12.21 3.83
C LEU A 6 -9.19 10.68 3.91
N GLY A 7 -10.36 10.05 4.01
CA GLY A 7 -10.49 8.61 3.85
C GLY A 7 -10.26 8.22 2.39
N GLY A 8 -9.41 7.24 2.15
CA GLY A 8 -9.08 6.75 0.82
C GLY A 8 -8.36 5.41 0.84
N GLY A 9 -8.12 4.88 -0.35
CA GLY A 9 -7.32 3.69 -0.53
C GLY A 9 -7.10 3.35 -1.99
N GLY A 10 -6.10 2.51 -2.23
CA GLY A 10 -5.76 2.05 -3.56
C GLY A 10 -4.34 1.49 -3.63
N THR A 11 -3.95 1.14 -4.85
CA THR A 11 -2.58 0.74 -5.15
C THR A 11 -1.70 1.97 -5.31
N LEU A 12 -0.53 1.95 -4.67
CA LEU A 12 0.48 2.98 -4.79
C LEU A 12 1.55 2.48 -5.74
N VAL A 13 1.80 3.22 -6.83
CA VAL A 13 2.78 2.86 -7.85
C VAL A 13 3.94 3.86 -7.82
N SER A 14 5.14 3.34 -7.70
CA SER A 14 6.39 4.09 -7.78
C SER A 14 6.58 4.64 -9.20
N VAL A 15 6.82 5.95 -9.32
CA VAL A 15 6.95 6.62 -10.62
C VAL A 15 8.21 6.20 -11.40
N PRO A 16 9.39 6.03 -10.78
CA PRO A 16 10.61 5.69 -11.52
C PRO A 16 10.60 4.33 -12.22
N ASP A 17 10.01 3.31 -11.62
CA ASP A 17 10.10 1.90 -12.05
C ASP A 17 8.75 1.22 -12.29
N GLY A 18 7.64 1.87 -11.91
CA GLY A 18 6.29 1.31 -12.08
C GLY A 18 5.97 0.18 -11.09
N PHE A 19 6.78 0.00 -10.05
CA PHE A 19 6.53 -1.03 -9.03
C PHE A 19 5.44 -0.60 -8.05
N CYS A 20 4.67 -1.58 -7.60
CA CYS A 20 3.64 -1.37 -6.60
C CYS A 20 4.24 -1.43 -5.19
N LEU A 21 3.76 -0.57 -4.29
CA LEU A 21 4.06 -0.67 -2.87
C LEU A 21 3.44 -1.97 -2.34
N ASP A 22 4.30 -2.88 -1.90
CA ASP A 22 3.94 -4.26 -1.57
C ASP A 22 4.35 -4.57 -0.13
N ALA A 23 3.38 -4.95 0.70
CA ALA A 23 3.66 -5.55 1.98
C ALA A 23 4.17 -6.96 1.77
N GLU A 24 5.32 -7.32 2.36
CA GLU A 24 5.88 -8.66 2.18
C GLU A 24 4.84 -9.73 2.56
N ALA A 25 4.46 -10.58 1.60
CA ALA A 25 3.30 -11.45 1.73
C ALA A 25 3.32 -12.34 2.99
N THR A 26 4.50 -12.81 3.40
CA THR A 26 4.69 -13.68 4.57
C THR A 26 4.49 -12.96 5.91
N THR A 27 4.63 -11.63 5.95
CA THR A 27 4.47 -10.82 7.17
C THR A 27 3.33 -9.82 7.07
N SER A 28 2.57 -9.84 5.96
CA SER A 28 1.51 -8.88 5.64
C SER A 28 0.38 -8.85 6.68
N GLY A 29 -0.24 -7.67 6.87
CA GLY A 29 -1.32 -7.41 7.82
C GLY A 29 -0.88 -6.97 9.22
N ASN A 30 0.41 -6.70 9.46
CA ASN A 30 0.95 -6.34 10.77
C ASN A 30 1.61 -4.96 10.78
N ASP A 31 1.47 -4.25 11.89
CA ASP A 31 2.18 -2.99 12.11
C ASP A 31 3.69 -3.24 12.17
N GLY A 32 4.46 -2.44 11.42
CA GLY A 32 5.91 -2.58 11.32
C GLY A 32 6.40 -3.72 10.42
N GLN A 33 5.50 -4.38 9.68
CA GLN A 33 5.89 -5.37 8.66
C GLN A 33 6.85 -4.79 7.62
N ARG A 34 7.59 -5.67 6.93
CA ARG A 34 8.44 -5.26 5.82
C ARG A 34 7.60 -4.84 4.63
N VAL A 35 8.02 -3.76 3.98
CA VAL A 35 7.42 -3.22 2.76
C VAL A 35 8.51 -3.14 1.70
N GLN A 36 8.14 -3.43 0.46
CA GLN A 36 9.04 -3.52 -0.68
C GLN A 36 8.38 -2.94 -1.93
N GLY A 37 9.18 -2.66 -2.96
CA GLY A 37 8.68 -2.48 -4.32
C GLY A 37 8.64 -3.84 -5.01
N TRP A 38 7.49 -4.22 -5.56
CA TRP A 38 7.34 -5.47 -6.32
C TRP A 38 6.49 -5.26 -7.58
N GLY A 39 6.55 -6.21 -8.50
CA GLY A 39 5.68 -6.21 -9.68
C GLY A 39 4.21 -6.11 -9.27
N CYS A 40 3.48 -5.23 -9.96
CA CYS A 40 2.06 -5.01 -9.71
C CYS A 40 1.26 -6.27 -10.07
N ALA A 41 0.72 -6.94 -9.06
CA ALA A 41 -0.07 -8.17 -9.17
C ALA A 41 -1.55 -7.97 -8.79
N GLY A 42 -1.90 -6.84 -8.16
CA GLY A 42 -3.26 -6.55 -7.71
C GLY A 42 -3.72 -7.38 -6.52
N SER A 43 -2.79 -8.06 -5.84
CA SER A 43 -3.03 -8.79 -4.61
C SER A 43 -3.30 -7.86 -3.43
N SER A 44 -3.93 -8.37 -2.38
CA SER A 44 -4.35 -7.55 -1.23
C SER A 44 -3.19 -6.89 -0.48
N ASN A 45 -2.00 -7.48 -0.52
CA ASN A 45 -0.78 -6.90 0.05
C ASN A 45 -0.24 -5.70 -0.74
N GLN A 46 -0.87 -5.34 -1.87
CA GLN A 46 -0.57 -4.16 -2.68
C GLN A 46 -1.71 -3.12 -2.67
N VAL A 47 -2.68 -3.27 -1.76
CA VAL A 47 -3.80 -2.35 -1.58
C VAL A 47 -3.70 -1.71 -0.20
N TRP A 48 -3.61 -0.38 -0.18
CA TRP A 48 -3.40 0.39 1.03
C TRP A 48 -4.62 1.25 1.34
N HIS A 49 -4.90 1.42 2.63
CA HIS A 49 -6.00 2.24 3.13
C HIS A 49 -5.45 3.31 4.08
N TRP A 50 -5.97 4.53 3.99
CA TRP A 50 -5.61 5.65 4.87
C TRP A 50 -6.85 6.46 5.26
N SER A 51 -6.77 7.10 6.43
CA SER A 51 -7.89 7.86 7.05
C SER A 51 -7.42 9.12 7.75
#